data_AF-A0A929PKG8-F1
#
_entry.id   AF-A0A929PKG8-F1
#
_cell.length_a   1.000
_cell.length_b   1.000
_cell.length_c   1.000
_cell.angle_alpha   90.00
_cell.angle_beta   90.00
_cell.angle_gamma   90.00
#
_symmetry.space_group_name_H-M   'P 1'
#
loop_
_entity.id
_entity.type
_entity.pdbx_description
1 polymer ?
#
loop_
_entity_poly.entity_id
_entity_poly.type
_entity_poly.pdbx_seq_one_letter_code
_entity_poly.pdbx_strand_id
1 'polypeptide(L)'
;MPTIIEHLEEPWWEEPILLYAGMSKDATALIKRIQNEVPEDFFYSNLMLFGKCVADAEFTEEPLRDEIINELWSLYQTAEFAILKEEAIGVLGLIKPYNIIDSQINNLAAKGSSVRWSAVDALGRIGSEKA
;
A
#
# COMPACT_ATOMS: atom_id res chain seq x y z
N MET A 1 6.28 -21.67 6.08
CA MET A 1 5.38 -21.23 7.16
C MET A 1 3.95 -21.53 6.77
N PRO A 2 3.47 -22.77 6.94
CA PRO A 2 2.06 -23.11 6.75
C PRO A 2 1.15 -22.25 7.66
N THR A 3 1.63 -21.96 8.87
CA THR A 3 0.88 -21.26 9.92
C THR A 3 0.44 -19.84 9.57
N ILE A 4 1.24 -19.04 8.84
CA ILE A 4 0.82 -17.68 8.47
C ILE A 4 -0.40 -17.73 7.53
N ILE A 5 -0.40 -18.66 6.57
CA ILE A 5 -1.47 -18.75 5.57
C ILE A 5 -2.74 -19.32 6.19
N GLU A 6 -2.60 -20.31 7.08
CA GLU A 6 -3.73 -20.90 7.82
C GLU A 6 -4.52 -19.87 8.63
N HIS A 7 -3.86 -18.80 9.07
CA HIS A 7 -4.46 -17.77 9.91
C HIS A 7 -4.56 -16.39 9.24
N LEU A 8 -4.40 -16.30 7.92
CA LEU A 8 -4.38 -15.02 7.21
C LEU A 8 -5.68 -14.22 7.35
N GLU A 9 -6.83 -14.92 7.36
CA GLU A 9 -8.15 -14.29 7.48
C GLU A 9 -8.51 -13.90 8.93
N GLU A 10 -7.68 -14.25 9.90
CA GLU A 10 -7.90 -13.92 11.31
C GLU A 10 -7.33 -12.53 11.62
N PRO A 11 -8.15 -11.51 11.96
CA PRO A 11 -7.67 -10.13 12.09
C PRO A 11 -6.55 -9.93 13.12
N TRP A 12 -6.49 -10.78 14.14
CA TRP A 12 -5.44 -10.73 15.17
C TRP A 12 -4.07 -11.25 14.69
N TRP A 13 -4.00 -11.84 13.50
CA TRP A 13 -2.74 -12.30 12.89
C TRP A 13 -2.04 -11.27 12.02
N GLU A 14 -2.67 -10.13 11.72
CA GLU A 14 -2.03 -9.06 10.94
C GLU A 14 -0.68 -8.64 11.56
N GLU A 15 -0.68 -8.26 12.84
CA GLU A 15 0.53 -7.82 13.56
C GLU A 15 1.66 -8.88 13.57
N PRO A 16 1.40 -10.17 13.89
CA PRO A 16 2.38 -11.23 13.72
C PRO A 16 2.97 -11.35 12.30
N ILE A 17 2.16 -11.13 11.26
CA ILE A 17 2.60 -11.20 9.86
C ILE A 17 3.52 -10.02 9.54
N LEU A 18 3.14 -8.81 9.96
CA LEU A 18 3.95 -7.60 9.80
C LEU A 18 5.27 -7.71 10.55
N LEU A 19 5.23 -8.20 11.80
CA LEU A 19 6.43 -8.49 12.59
C LEU A 19 7.35 -9.47 11.86
N TYR A 20 6.79 -10.54 11.26
CA TYR A 20 7.57 -11.48 10.48
C TYR A 20 8.22 -10.82 9.27
N ALA A 21 7.48 -9.99 8.51
CA ALA A 21 8.01 -9.26 7.36
C ALA A 21 9.15 -8.30 7.74
N GLY A 22 9.02 -7.58 8.85
CA GLY A 22 10.07 -6.73 9.39
C GLY A 22 11.30 -7.52 9.85
N MET A 23 11.10 -8.67 10.52
CA MET A 23 12.19 -9.53 11.00
C MET A 23 12.93 -10.25 9.86
N SER A 24 12.24 -10.67 8.79
CA SER A 24 12.88 -11.27 7.63
C SER A 24 13.70 -10.25 6.83
N LYS A 25 13.47 -8.95 7.05
CA LYS A 25 13.99 -7.79 6.31
C LYS A 25 13.56 -7.74 4.84
N ASP A 26 13.38 -8.89 4.20
CA ASP A 26 12.85 -9.06 2.86
C ASP A 26 11.41 -9.63 2.92
N ALA A 27 10.42 -8.83 2.50
CA ALA A 27 9.02 -9.24 2.45
C ALA A 27 8.63 -9.98 1.16
N THR A 28 9.50 -10.03 0.16
CA THR A 28 9.18 -10.51 -1.19
C THR A 28 8.63 -11.93 -1.19
N ALA A 29 9.33 -12.85 -0.52
CA ALA A 29 8.95 -14.26 -0.50
C ALA A 29 7.62 -14.48 0.23
N LEU A 30 7.34 -13.69 1.28
CA LEU A 30 6.09 -13.74 2.02
C LEU A 30 4.92 -13.28 1.12
N ILE A 31 5.05 -12.10 0.52
CA ILE A 31 4.01 -11.50 -0.33
C ILE A 31 3.72 -12.42 -1.52
N LYS A 32 4.74 -12.84 -2.27
CA LYS A 32 4.56 -13.75 -3.42
C LYS A 32 3.89 -15.05 -3.01
N ARG A 33 4.22 -15.58 -1.83
CA ARG A 33 3.59 -16.81 -1.35
C ARG A 33 2.10 -16.61 -1.08
N ILE A 34 1.73 -15.54 -0.39
CA ILE A 34 0.32 -15.23 -0.11
C ILE A 34 -0.43 -14.98 -1.43
N GLN A 35 0.11 -14.17 -2.34
CA GLN A 35 -0.47 -13.91 -3.67
C GLN A 35 -0.76 -15.20 -4.47
N ASN A 36 0.09 -16.21 -4.33
CA ASN A 36 -0.08 -17.49 -5.05
C ASN A 36 -1.05 -18.45 -4.36
N GLU A 37 -1.13 -18.43 -3.03
CA GLU A 37 -1.90 -19.40 -2.24
C GLU A 37 -3.30 -18.88 -1.87
N VAL A 38 -3.48 -17.56 -1.75
CA VAL A 38 -4.73 -16.93 -1.30
C VAL A 38 -5.19 -15.89 -2.32
N PRO A 39 -6.40 -16.05 -2.90
CA PRO A 39 -6.95 -15.06 -3.82
C PRO A 39 -7.30 -13.76 -3.08
N GLU A 40 -7.28 -12.64 -3.81
CA GLU A 40 -7.75 -11.36 -3.28
C GLU A 40 -9.25 -11.39 -3.00
N ASP A 41 -9.67 -10.75 -1.91
CA ASP A 41 -11.07 -10.61 -1.53
C ASP A 41 -11.69 -9.32 -2.10
N PHE A 42 -13.00 -9.13 -1.89
CA PHE A 42 -13.69 -7.93 -2.37
C PHE A 42 -13.26 -6.64 -1.64
N PHE A 43 -12.64 -6.76 -0.47
CA PHE A 43 -12.20 -5.66 0.38
C PHE A 43 -10.73 -5.29 0.17
N TYR A 44 -10.02 -5.99 -0.73
CA TYR A 44 -8.60 -5.80 -0.99
C TYR A 44 -7.72 -6.02 0.26
N SER A 45 -8.15 -6.92 1.15
CA SER A 45 -7.47 -7.15 2.45
C SER A 45 -6.02 -7.59 2.24
N ASN A 46 -5.74 -8.41 1.22
CA ASN A 46 -4.38 -8.87 0.94
C ASN A 46 -3.50 -7.73 0.40
N LEU A 47 -4.01 -6.93 -0.53
CA LEU A 47 -3.31 -5.74 -1.03
C LEU A 47 -2.94 -4.77 0.09
N MET A 48 -3.86 -4.49 1.03
CA MET A 48 -3.57 -3.65 2.20
C MET A 48 -2.47 -4.25 3.07
N LEU A 49 -2.55 -5.55 3.33
CA LEU A 49 -1.53 -6.28 4.09
C LEU A 49 -0.16 -6.25 3.39
N PHE A 50 -0.11 -6.41 2.06
CA PHE A 50 1.13 -6.35 1.28
C PHE A 50 1.76 -4.97 1.35
N GLY A 51 0.95 -3.91 1.25
CA GLY A 51 1.45 -2.55 1.42
C GLY A 51 2.03 -2.30 2.81
N LYS A 52 1.38 -2.82 3.87
CA LYS A 52 1.92 -2.75 5.24
C LYS A 52 3.22 -3.57 5.38
N CYS A 53 3.31 -4.75 4.78
CA CYS A 53 4.55 -5.54 4.75
C CYS A 53 5.69 -4.80 4.04
N VAL A 54 5.38 -4.09 2.93
CA VAL A 54 6.34 -3.23 2.22
C VAL A 54 6.81 -2.06 3.08
N ALA A 55 5.94 -1.52 3.93
CA ALA A 55 6.29 -0.42 4.83
C ALA A 55 7.20 -0.88 5.99
N ASP A 56 6.96 -2.07 6.54
CA ASP A 56 7.69 -2.59 7.71
C ASP A 56 9.00 -3.32 7.35
N ALA A 57 9.12 -3.87 6.14
CA ALA A 57 10.32 -4.55 5.69
C ALA A 57 11.41 -3.57 5.22
N GLU A 58 12.68 -3.96 5.36
CA GLU A 58 13.81 -3.18 4.82
C GLU A 58 13.88 -3.27 3.29
N PHE A 59 13.39 -4.36 2.71
CA PHE A 59 13.46 -4.65 1.29
C PHE A 59 12.22 -5.41 0.80
N THR A 60 11.81 -5.06 -0.42
CA THR A 60 10.92 -5.83 -1.28
C THR A 60 11.43 -5.63 -2.70
N GLU A 61 11.45 -6.67 -3.53
CA GLU A 61 11.85 -6.56 -4.94
C GLU A 61 11.11 -5.39 -5.63
N GLU A 62 11.85 -4.51 -6.30
CA GLU A 62 11.31 -3.26 -6.88
C GLU A 62 10.07 -3.47 -7.75
N PRO A 63 10.01 -4.46 -8.69
CA PRO A 63 8.82 -4.65 -9.51
C PRO A 63 7.57 -4.97 -8.69
N LEU A 64 7.71 -5.81 -7.66
CA LEU A 64 6.61 -6.18 -6.78
C LEU A 64 6.20 -5.01 -5.89
N ARG A 65 7.17 -4.27 -5.35
CA ARG A 65 6.93 -3.07 -4.56
C ARG A 65 6.14 -2.04 -5.36
N ASP A 66 6.55 -1.78 -6.60
CA ASP A 66 5.91 -0.79 -7.47
C ASP A 66 4.52 -1.25 -7.92
N GLU A 67 4.32 -2.54 -8.18
CA GLU A 67 3.01 -3.14 -8.44
C GLU A 67 2.03 -2.84 -7.30
N ILE A 68 2.40 -3.19 -6.07
CA ILE A 68 1.58 -2.95 -4.87
C ILE A 68 1.26 -1.46 -4.69
N ILE A 69 2.26 -0.59 -4.84
CA ILE A 69 2.07 0.87 -4.72
C ILE A 69 1.10 1.39 -5.79
N ASN A 70 1.23 0.93 -7.03
CA ASN A 70 0.39 1.36 -8.13
C ASN A 70 -1.05 0.85 -7.98
N GLU A 71 -1.23 -0.37 -7.47
CA GLU A 71 -2.56 -0.92 -7.17
C GLU A 71 -3.24 -0.16 -6.03
N LEU A 72 -2.53 0.12 -4.93
CA LEU A 72 -3.04 0.96 -3.84
C LEU A 72 -3.41 2.37 -4.34
N TRP A 73 -2.56 2.96 -5.18
CA TRP A 73 -2.84 4.27 -5.77
C TRP A 73 -4.07 4.25 -6.67
N SER A 74 -4.21 3.24 -7.52
CA SER A 74 -5.39 3.02 -8.36
C SER A 74 -6.66 2.84 -7.50
N LEU A 75 -6.57 2.07 -6.41
CA LEU A 75 -7.68 1.86 -5.48
C LEU A 75 -8.13 3.17 -4.82
N TYR A 76 -7.19 3.98 -4.32
CA TYR A 76 -7.49 5.31 -3.79
C TYR A 76 -8.23 6.20 -4.80
N GLN A 77 -7.83 6.16 -6.07
CA GLN A 77 -8.44 6.99 -7.11
C GLN A 77 -9.83 6.49 -7.52
N THR A 78 -9.99 5.18 -7.67
CA THR A 78 -11.11 4.59 -8.41
C THR A 78 -12.14 3.87 -7.55
N ALA A 79 -11.83 3.54 -6.28
CA ALA A 79 -12.76 2.83 -5.42
C ALA A 79 -14.11 3.56 -5.30
N GLU A 80 -15.19 2.79 -5.25
CA GLU A 80 -16.53 3.35 -5.02
C GLU A 80 -16.69 3.74 -3.54
N PHE A 81 -16.23 2.87 -2.64
CA PHE A 81 -16.38 3.05 -1.21
C PHE A 81 -15.27 3.94 -0.64
N ALA A 82 -15.69 4.98 0.10
CA ALA A 82 -14.76 5.91 0.75
C ALA A 82 -13.79 5.20 1.69
N ILE A 83 -14.24 4.17 2.42
CA ILE A 83 -13.40 3.42 3.36
C ILE A 83 -12.17 2.80 2.67
N LEU A 84 -12.34 2.23 1.48
CA LEU A 84 -11.23 1.65 0.71
C LEU A 84 -10.24 2.71 0.24
N LYS A 85 -10.71 3.93 -0.06
CA LYS A 85 -9.82 5.05 -0.38
C LYS A 85 -9.00 5.48 0.82
N GLU A 86 -9.64 5.61 1.96
CA GLU A 86 -9.02 6.00 3.23
C GLU A 86 -7.96 4.98 3.66
N GLU A 87 -8.27 3.68 3.55
CA GLU A 87 -7.32 2.61 3.87
C GLU A 87 -6.15 2.61 2.89
N ALA A 88 -6.41 2.65 1.58
CA ALA A 88 -5.35 2.65 0.57
C ALA A 88 -4.38 3.83 0.73
N ILE A 89 -4.91 5.05 0.92
CA ILE A 89 -4.06 6.23 1.09
C ILE A 89 -3.35 6.23 2.45
N GLY A 90 -3.94 5.63 3.48
CA GLY A 90 -3.30 5.41 4.77
C GLY A 90 -2.09 4.48 4.65
N VAL A 91 -2.24 3.35 3.94
CA VAL A 91 -1.13 2.42 3.65
C VAL A 91 -0.04 3.11 2.81
N LEU A 92 -0.41 3.89 1.80
CA LEU A 92 0.55 4.70 1.03
C LEU A 92 1.26 5.74 1.90
N GLY A 93 0.61 6.27 2.94
CA GLY A 93 1.22 7.15 3.93
C GLY A 93 2.26 6.46 4.82
N LEU A 94 2.13 5.15 5.05
CA LEU A 94 3.16 4.33 5.71
C LEU A 94 4.35 4.11 4.77
N ILE A 95 4.09 3.76 3.51
CA ILE A 95 5.13 3.45 2.50
C ILE A 95 5.90 4.70 2.05
N LYS A 96 5.24 5.86 1.98
CA LYS A 96 5.74 7.14 1.45
C LYS A 96 6.43 7.01 0.08
N PRO A 97 5.71 6.55 -0.96
CA PRO A 97 6.31 6.25 -2.26
C PRO A 97 6.75 7.52 -3.01
N TYR A 98 8.07 7.68 -3.20
CA TYR A 98 8.67 8.86 -3.82
C TYR A 98 8.15 9.16 -5.23
N ASN A 99 7.90 8.14 -6.05
CA ASN A 99 7.37 8.29 -7.41
C ASN A 99 5.98 8.94 -7.44
N ILE A 100 5.07 8.51 -6.56
CA ILE A 100 3.73 9.10 -6.43
C ILE A 100 3.81 10.50 -5.84
N ILE A 101 4.61 10.69 -4.79
CA ILE A 101 4.83 12.00 -4.16
C ILE A 101 5.33 13.01 -5.20
N ASP A 102 6.36 12.67 -5.97
CA ASP A 102 6.94 13.56 -6.98
C ASP A 102 5.95 13.83 -8.12
N SER A 103 5.20 12.82 -8.55
CA SER A 103 4.13 13.02 -9.52
C SER A 103 3.05 13.97 -9.00
N GLN A 104 2.66 13.90 -7.73
CA GLN A 104 1.65 14.79 -7.17
C GLN A 104 2.18 16.20 -6.93
N ILE A 105 3.44 16.36 -6.53
CA ILE A 105 4.09 17.68 -6.45
C ILE A 105 4.06 18.38 -7.81
N ASN A 106 4.37 17.65 -8.89
CA ASN A 106 4.26 18.20 -10.25
C ASN A 106 2.81 18.60 -10.62
N ASN A 107 1.82 17.83 -10.16
CA ASN A 107 0.40 18.13 -10.39
C ASN A 107 -0.09 19.40 -9.67
N LEU A 108 0.61 19.91 -8.66
CA LEU A 108 0.30 21.20 -8.04
C LEU A 108 0.44 22.37 -9.03
N ALA A 109 1.27 22.24 -10.06
CA ALA A 109 1.42 23.23 -11.13
C ALA A 109 0.43 23.02 -12.30
N ALA A 110 -0.45 22.03 -12.22
CA ALA A 110 -1.39 21.72 -13.31
C ALA A 110 -2.36 22.88 -13.57
N LYS A 111 -2.72 23.09 -14.84
CA LYS A 111 -3.68 24.14 -15.23
C LYS A 111 -5.07 23.89 -14.65
N GLY A 112 -5.50 22.63 -14.61
CA GLY A 112 -6.82 22.24 -14.10
C GLY A 112 -6.90 22.35 -12.58
N SER A 113 -7.89 23.09 -12.08
CA SER A 113 -8.11 23.24 -10.62
C SER A 113 -8.40 21.92 -9.94
N SER A 114 -9.15 21.01 -10.57
CA SER A 114 -9.45 19.69 -10.04
C SER A 114 -8.18 18.86 -9.84
N VAL A 115 -7.24 18.89 -10.80
CA VAL A 115 -5.96 18.16 -10.69
C VAL A 115 -5.14 18.67 -9.51
N ARG A 116 -5.08 20.00 -9.32
CA ARG A 116 -4.38 20.59 -8.18
C ARG A 116 -5.02 20.21 -6.84
N TRP A 117 -6.35 20.26 -6.76
CA TRP A 117 -7.07 19.86 -5.54
C TRP A 117 -6.83 18.40 -5.17
N SER A 118 -6.90 17.49 -6.14
CA SER A 118 -6.60 16.07 -5.92
C SER A 118 -5.16 15.85 -5.48
N ALA A 119 -4.21 16.59 -6.05
CA ALA A 119 -2.81 16.49 -5.65
C ALA A 119 -2.59 16.97 -4.20
N VAL A 120 -3.19 18.09 -3.79
CA VAL A 120 -3.12 18.58 -2.39
C VAL A 120 -3.75 17.59 -1.41
N ASP A 121 -4.93 17.05 -1.73
CA ASP A 121 -5.61 16.07 -0.88
C ASP A 121 -4.76 14.81 -0.70
N ALA A 122 -4.26 14.23 -1.80
CA ALA A 122 -3.43 13.03 -1.75
C ALA A 122 -2.13 13.25 -0.97
N LEU A 123 -1.42 14.36 -1.23
CA LEU A 123 -0.18 14.69 -0.53
C LEU A 123 -0.41 14.91 0.97
N GLY A 124 -1.47 15.63 1.34
CA GLY A 124 -1.83 15.88 2.74
C GLY A 124 -2.16 14.59 3.49
N ARG A 125 -2.78 13.62 2.82
CA ARG A 125 -3.12 12.30 3.38
C ARG A 125 -1.91 11.37 3.49
N ILE A 126 -1.01 11.39 2.50
CA ILE A 126 0.26 10.64 2.57
C ILE A 126 1.16 11.17 3.69
N GLY A 127 1.10 12.48 3.98
CA GLY A 127 1.85 13.08 5.09
C GLY A 127 3.36 13.05 4.87
N SER A 128 3.81 13.22 3.62
CA SER A 128 5.23 13.35 3.29
C SER A 128 5.73 14.74 3.63
N GLU A 129 6.86 14.83 4.34
CA GLU A 129 7.52 16.12 4.65
C GLU A 129 8.03 16.86 3.40
N LYS A 130 8.11 16.16 2.26
CA LYS A 130 8.48 16.75 0.96
C LYS A 130 7.36 17.61 0.36
N ALA A 131 6.12 17.44 0.81
CA ALA A 131 4.92 18.06 0.26
C ALA A 131 4.61 19.45 0.83
#